data_AF-A0A932C1B4-F1
#
_entry.id   AF-A0A932C1B4-F1
#
_cell.length_a   1.000
_cell.length_b   1.000
_cell.length_c   1.000
_cell.angle_alpha   90.00
_cell.angle_beta   90.00
_cell.angle_gamma   90.00
#
_symmetry.space_group_name_H-M   'P 1'
#
loop_
_entity.id
_entity.type
_entity.pdbx_description
1 polymer ?
#
loop_
_entity_poly.entity_id
_entity_poly.type
_entity_poly.pdbx_seq_one_letter_code
_entity_poly.pdbx_strand_id
1 'polypeptide(L)'
;MPTPVAEPRPRVLWASLAVTIALEVVLGRLNEPLRNSIAPLGMVSLELARTGGTSAAILASWNEVAQATARTSLLVDYLFLAAYPASLWLGCRTVVARVQAHWPRVATVAARLGWGAVAAGGLDAIENGALLVQLSGGASAGAAGVAFWCASVKFALVVLALPVALTALVPWRVRG
;
A
#
# COMPACT_ATOMS: atom_id res chain seq x y z
N MET A 1 -28.38 -13.23 14.59
CA MET A 1 -27.33 -12.22 14.83
C MET A 1 -26.04 -12.72 14.18
N PRO A 2 -25.22 -11.84 13.56
CA PRO A 2 -23.88 -12.23 13.13
C PRO A 2 -23.06 -12.69 14.34
N THR A 3 -22.16 -13.65 14.13
CA THR A 3 -21.25 -14.11 15.19
C THR A 3 -20.34 -12.96 15.65
N PRO A 4 -20.12 -12.77 16.96
CA PRO A 4 -19.24 -11.72 17.45
C PRO A 4 -17.83 -11.88 16.90
N VAL A 5 -17.34 -10.83 16.25
CA VAL A 5 -15.94 -10.73 15.85
C VAL A 5 -15.07 -10.55 17.09
N ALA A 6 -14.13 -11.46 17.29
CA ALA A 6 -13.08 -11.30 18.29
C ALA A 6 -12.11 -10.17 17.91
N GLU A 7 -11.75 -9.34 18.89
CA GLU A 7 -10.72 -8.32 18.73
C GLU A 7 -9.36 -8.98 18.47
N PRO A 8 -8.61 -8.58 17.42
CA PRO A 8 -7.25 -9.05 17.22
C PRO A 8 -6.37 -8.77 18.44
N ARG A 9 -5.37 -9.64 18.68
CA ARG A 9 -4.43 -9.44 19.79
C ARG A 9 -3.65 -8.13 19.56
N PRO A 10 -3.62 -7.18 20.51
CA PRO A 10 -2.96 -5.89 20.32
C PRO A 10 -1.49 -6.02 19.91
N ARG A 11 -0.77 -6.99 20.50
CA ARG A 11 0.63 -7.27 20.14
C ARG A 11 0.86 -7.60 18.67
N VAL A 12 -0.10 -8.23 18.00
CA VAL A 12 0.01 -8.60 16.57
C VAL A 12 -0.19 -7.36 15.71
N LEU A 13 -1.16 -6.51 16.04
CA LEU A 13 -1.36 -5.21 15.36
C LEU A 13 -0.14 -4.30 15.53
N TRP A 14 0.39 -4.17 16.74
CA TRP A 14 1.58 -3.35 16.99
C TRP A 14 2.82 -3.89 16.30
N ALA A 15 3.01 -5.21 16.29
CA ALA A 15 4.13 -5.83 15.58
C ALA A 15 4.02 -5.62 14.06
N SER A 16 2.85 -5.84 13.45
CA SER A 16 2.68 -5.61 12.01
C SER A 16 2.89 -4.14 11.67
N LEU A 17 2.36 -3.22 12.49
CA LEU A 17 2.51 -1.78 12.28
C LEU A 17 3.97 -1.34 12.39
N ALA A 18 4.71 -1.85 13.38
CA ALA A 18 6.13 -1.56 13.53
C ALA A 18 6.95 -2.02 12.31
N VAL A 19 6.64 -3.21 11.78
CA VAL A 19 7.26 -3.72 10.55
C VAL A 19 6.89 -2.85 9.34
N THR A 20 5.61 -2.47 9.20
CA THR A 20 5.15 -1.56 8.15
C THR A 20 5.92 -0.23 8.19
N ILE A 21 6.03 0.40 9.36
CA ILE A 21 6.73 1.68 9.52
C ILE A 21 8.23 1.53 9.21
N ALA A 22 8.86 0.46 9.69
CA ALA A 22 10.28 0.22 9.42
C ALA A 22 10.55 0.05 7.92
N LEU A 23 9.72 -0.72 7.21
CA LEU A 23 9.83 -0.92 5.78
C LEU A 23 9.54 0.36 4.99
N GLU A 24 8.51 1.13 5.37
CA GLU A 24 8.20 2.44 4.78
C GLU A 24 9.40 3.39 4.88
N VAL A 25 10.08 3.42 6.04
CA VAL A 25 11.29 4.24 6.21
C VAL A 25 12.40 3.78 5.26
N VAL A 26 12.63 2.46 5.14
CA VAL A 26 13.64 1.92 4.21
C VAL A 26 13.30 2.27 2.76
N LEU A 27 12.06 2.05 2.33
CA LEU A 27 11.58 2.37 0.99
C LEU A 27 11.66 3.87 0.70
N GLY A 28 11.31 4.72 1.67
CA GLY A 28 11.45 6.17 1.55
C GLY A 28 12.90 6.62 1.34
N ARG A 29 13.87 5.96 1.97
CA ARG A 29 15.30 6.23 1.75
C ARG A 29 15.77 5.76 0.38
N LEU A 30 15.31 4.61 -0.09
CA LEU A 30 15.61 4.12 -1.44
C LEU A 30 14.97 5.00 -2.52
N ASN A 31 13.83 5.60 -2.24
CA ASN A 31 13.11 6.46 -3.18
C ASN A 31 13.70 7.87 -3.31
N GLU A 32 14.39 8.38 -2.28
CA GLU A 32 14.98 9.72 -2.28
C GLU A 32 15.86 10.02 -3.50
N PRO A 33 16.86 9.19 -3.86
CA PRO A 33 17.73 9.45 -5.02
C PRO A 33 17.03 9.31 -6.38
N LEU A 34 15.78 8.81 -6.39
CA LEU A 34 14.97 8.68 -7.62
C LEU A 34 14.19 9.96 -7.92
N ARG A 35 14.15 10.91 -6.99
CA ARG A 35 13.42 12.17 -7.15
C ARG A 35 14.21 13.16 -7.98
N ASN A 36 13.60 13.66 -9.05
CA ASN A 36 14.16 14.72 -9.89
C ASN A 36 13.03 15.53 -10.54
N SER A 37 13.36 16.45 -11.46
CA SER A 37 12.36 17.31 -12.12
C SER A 37 11.37 16.55 -13.02
N ILE A 38 11.72 15.36 -13.49
CA ILE A 38 10.87 14.50 -14.34
C ILE A 38 10.06 13.51 -13.48
N ALA A 39 10.65 12.99 -12.41
CA ALA A 39 10.07 12.06 -11.47
C ALA A 39 10.04 12.67 -10.05
N PRO A 40 9.20 13.69 -9.79
CA PRO A 40 9.22 14.42 -8.52
C PRO A 40 8.86 13.57 -7.30
N LEU A 41 8.17 12.43 -7.51
CA LEU A 41 7.79 11.48 -6.47
C LEU A 41 8.63 10.19 -6.50
N GLY A 42 9.65 10.12 -7.35
CA GLY A 42 10.49 8.93 -7.53
C GLY A 42 9.69 7.77 -8.13
N MET A 43 9.70 6.59 -7.48
CA MET A 43 8.95 5.40 -7.89
C MET A 43 7.48 5.69 -8.18
N VAL A 44 6.82 6.48 -7.33
CA VAL A 44 5.40 6.84 -7.50
C VAL A 44 5.15 7.60 -8.80
N SER A 45 6.13 8.36 -9.30
CA SER A 45 6.01 8.97 -10.63
C SER A 45 5.99 7.92 -11.74
N LEU A 46 6.74 6.83 -11.62
CA LEU A 46 6.74 5.72 -12.57
C LEU A 46 5.45 4.87 -12.46
N GLU A 47 4.98 4.61 -11.24
CA GLU A 47 3.69 3.96 -10.98
C GLU A 47 2.55 4.66 -11.70
N LEU A 48 2.55 5.99 -11.65
CA LEU A 48 1.49 6.85 -12.20
C LEU A 48 1.79 7.35 -13.62
N ALA A 49 2.83 6.82 -14.29
CA ALA A 49 3.26 7.28 -15.61
C ALA A 49 2.19 7.07 -16.69
N ARG A 50 1.34 6.03 -16.54
CA ARG A 50 0.21 5.63 -17.41
C ARG A 50 0.57 5.24 -18.84
N THR A 51 1.53 5.91 -19.47
CA THR A 51 1.90 5.73 -20.87
C THR A 51 3.37 5.34 -20.99
N GLY A 52 3.70 4.58 -22.04
CA GLY A 52 5.08 4.19 -22.32
C GLY A 52 6.00 5.40 -22.56
N GLY A 53 5.49 6.49 -23.16
CA GLY A 53 6.28 7.71 -23.37
C GLY A 53 6.67 8.40 -22.06
N THR A 54 5.72 8.55 -21.13
CA THR A 54 6.00 9.09 -19.79
C THR A 54 6.97 8.18 -19.02
N SER A 55 6.75 6.86 -19.05
CA SER A 55 7.68 5.90 -18.43
C SER A 55 9.08 6.01 -19.03
N ALA A 56 9.20 6.16 -20.35
CA ALA A 56 10.49 6.30 -21.02
C ALA A 56 11.22 7.56 -20.56
N ALA A 57 10.52 8.69 -20.44
CA ALA A 57 11.09 9.94 -19.94
C ALA A 57 11.59 9.79 -18.49
N ILE A 58 10.81 9.14 -17.63
CA ILE A 58 11.20 8.87 -16.23
C ILE A 58 12.42 7.95 -16.18
N LEU A 59 12.40 6.82 -16.88
CA LEU A 59 13.52 5.87 -16.88
C LEU A 59 14.80 6.49 -17.46
N ALA A 60 14.70 7.32 -18.51
CA ALA A 60 15.83 8.04 -19.08
C ALA A 60 16.38 9.14 -18.14
N SER A 61 15.56 9.65 -17.22
CA SER A 61 16.00 10.60 -16.19
C SER A 61 16.82 9.94 -15.08
N TRP A 62 16.79 8.61 -14.98
CA TRP A 62 17.52 7.83 -13.98
C TRP A 62 18.78 7.20 -14.58
N ASN A 63 19.94 7.53 -13.99
CA ASN A 63 21.19 6.85 -14.30
C ASN A 63 21.18 5.37 -13.85
N GLU A 64 22.22 4.62 -14.20
CA GLU A 64 22.30 3.19 -13.89
C GLU A 64 22.16 2.88 -12.39
N VAL A 65 22.76 3.70 -11.53
CA VAL A 65 22.69 3.56 -10.06
C VAL A 65 21.27 3.80 -9.56
N ALA A 66 20.57 4.82 -10.07
CA ALA A 66 19.18 5.11 -9.73
C ALA A 66 18.27 3.97 -10.19
N GLN A 67 18.45 3.45 -11.41
CA GLN A 67 17.67 2.30 -11.87
C GLN A 67 17.95 1.02 -11.06
N ALA A 68 19.19 0.78 -10.63
CA ALA A 68 19.51 -0.33 -9.72
C ALA A 68 18.86 -0.15 -8.34
N THR A 69 18.85 1.08 -7.82
CA THR A 69 18.14 1.44 -6.59
C THR A 69 16.64 1.20 -6.72
N ALA A 70 16.03 1.59 -7.84
CA ALA A 70 14.61 1.36 -8.14
C ALA A 70 14.25 -0.14 -8.20
N ARG A 71 15.12 -0.97 -8.79
CA ARG A 71 14.94 -2.45 -8.76
C ARG A 71 15.04 -2.98 -7.33
N THR A 72 15.99 -2.49 -6.56
CA THR A 72 16.17 -2.89 -5.15
C THR A 72 14.98 -2.48 -4.30
N SER A 73 14.42 -1.28 -4.51
CA SER A 73 13.23 -0.83 -3.78
C SER A 73 12.05 -1.74 -4.06
N LEU A 74 11.82 -2.18 -5.30
CA LEU A 74 10.75 -3.13 -5.62
C LEU A 74 10.92 -4.49 -4.93
N LEU A 75 12.15 -4.98 -4.79
CA LEU A 75 12.41 -6.23 -4.05
C LEU A 75 12.12 -6.09 -2.55
N VAL A 76 12.51 -4.96 -1.95
CA VAL A 76 12.16 -4.65 -0.56
C VAL A 76 10.65 -4.45 -0.41
N ASP A 77 10.00 -3.87 -1.42
CA ASP A 77 8.58 -3.57 -1.39
C ASP A 77 7.73 -4.85 -1.36
N TYR A 78 8.18 -5.96 -1.95
CA TYR A 78 7.52 -7.27 -1.76
C TYR A 78 7.41 -7.71 -0.28
N LEU A 79 8.30 -7.25 0.61
CA LEU A 79 8.15 -7.47 2.06
C LEU A 79 7.10 -6.53 2.66
N PHE A 80 7.03 -5.30 2.16
CA PHE A 80 6.03 -4.30 2.56
C PHE A 80 4.62 -4.74 2.19
N LEU A 81 4.44 -5.41 1.05
CA LEU A 81 3.17 -6.01 0.59
C LEU A 81 2.53 -6.97 1.60
N ALA A 82 3.31 -7.63 2.45
CA ALA A 82 2.77 -8.48 3.50
C ALA A 82 2.41 -7.66 4.77
N ALA A 83 3.23 -6.65 5.08
CA ALA A 83 3.13 -5.92 6.32
C ALA A 83 1.99 -4.89 6.31
N TYR A 84 1.93 -4.01 5.31
CA TYR A 84 0.97 -2.90 5.32
C TYR A 84 -0.50 -3.36 5.19
N PRO A 85 -0.86 -4.33 4.34
CA PRO A 85 -2.25 -4.79 4.24
C PRO A 85 -2.68 -5.52 5.51
N ALA A 86 -1.77 -6.27 6.14
CA ALA A 86 -2.02 -6.90 7.43
C ALA A 86 -2.29 -5.86 8.52
N SER A 87 -1.48 -4.80 8.61
CA SER A 87 -1.67 -3.71 9.57
C SER A 87 -3.01 -3.01 9.38
N LEU A 88 -3.37 -2.67 8.15
CA LEU A 88 -4.67 -2.04 7.83
C LEU A 88 -5.84 -2.98 8.12
N TRP A 89 -5.75 -4.25 7.73
CA TRP A 89 -6.78 -5.24 7.98
C TRP A 89 -6.98 -5.47 9.48
N LEU A 90 -5.90 -5.65 10.25
CA LEU A 90 -5.96 -5.82 11.72
C LEU A 90 -6.56 -4.58 12.40
N GLY A 91 -6.20 -3.38 11.97
CA GLY A 91 -6.79 -2.13 12.47
C GLY A 91 -8.30 -2.08 12.20
N CYS A 92 -8.71 -2.29 10.96
CA CYS A 92 -10.13 -2.34 10.59
C CYS A 92 -10.90 -3.44 11.35
N ARG A 93 -10.32 -4.63 11.51
CA ARG A 93 -10.91 -5.74 12.30
C ARG A 93 -11.07 -5.39 13.78
N THR A 94 -10.14 -4.63 14.34
CA THR A 94 -10.22 -4.11 15.71
C THR A 94 -11.40 -3.13 15.84
N VAL A 95 -11.60 -2.23 14.86
CA VAL A 95 -12.77 -1.34 14.82
C VAL A 95 -14.07 -2.14 14.75
N VAL A 96 -14.13 -3.16 13.88
CA VAL A 96 -15.30 -4.05 13.79
C VAL A 96 -15.65 -4.64 15.15
N ALA A 97 -14.67 -5.21 15.86
CA ALA A 97 -14.88 -5.82 17.17
C ALA A 97 -15.47 -4.83 18.20
N ARG A 98 -15.05 -3.56 18.15
CA ARG A 98 -15.44 -2.50 19.08
C ARG A 98 -16.82 -1.91 18.82
N VAL A 99 -17.28 -1.89 17.56
CA VAL A 99 -18.53 -1.21 17.18
C VAL A 99 -19.66 -2.15 16.76
N GLN A 100 -19.39 -3.42 16.46
CA GLN A 100 -20.39 -4.35 15.89
C GLN A 100 -21.70 -4.45 16.67
N ALA A 101 -21.63 -4.36 18.01
CA ALA A 101 -22.80 -4.52 18.87
C ALA A 101 -23.74 -3.30 18.83
N HIS A 102 -23.18 -2.10 18.65
CA HIS A 102 -23.93 -0.85 18.74
C HIS A 102 -24.16 -0.22 17.35
N TRP A 103 -23.16 -0.27 16.47
CA TRP A 103 -23.17 0.38 15.15
C TRP A 103 -22.85 -0.62 14.01
N PRO A 104 -23.77 -1.54 13.66
CA PRO A 104 -23.51 -2.62 12.71
C PRO A 104 -23.21 -2.16 11.27
N ARG A 105 -23.75 -1.01 10.85
CA ARG A 105 -23.44 -0.40 9.55
C ARG A 105 -21.97 0.06 9.48
N VAL A 106 -21.48 0.68 10.55
CA VAL A 106 -20.08 1.12 10.67
C VAL A 106 -19.15 -0.10 10.69
N ALA A 107 -19.51 -1.16 11.42
CA ALA A 107 -18.77 -2.42 11.40
C ALA A 107 -18.70 -3.02 9.99
N THR A 108 -19.80 -2.99 9.23
CA THR A 108 -19.82 -3.49 7.85
C THR A 108 -18.87 -2.71 6.94
N VAL A 109 -18.88 -1.37 7.05
CA VAL A 109 -17.96 -0.52 6.28
C VAL A 109 -16.51 -0.80 6.67
N ALA A 110 -16.18 -0.84 7.96
CA ALA A 110 -14.83 -1.15 8.44
C ALA A 110 -14.35 -2.54 7.96
N ALA A 111 -15.24 -3.55 7.98
CA ALA A 111 -14.91 -4.88 7.48
C ALA A 111 -14.61 -4.87 5.97
N ARG A 112 -15.41 -4.15 5.16
CA ARG A 112 -15.18 -3.99 3.72
C ARG A 112 -13.87 -3.26 3.43
N LEU A 113 -13.58 -2.20 4.16
CA LEU A 113 -12.31 -1.46 4.02
C LEU A 113 -11.11 -2.32 4.42
N GLY A 114 -11.22 -3.13 5.46
CA GLY A 114 -10.18 -4.10 5.84
C GLY A 114 -9.88 -5.09 4.71
N TRP A 115 -10.91 -5.69 4.09
CA TRP A 115 -10.71 -6.55 2.92
C TRP A 115 -10.24 -5.78 1.68
N GLY A 116 -10.66 -4.53 1.52
CA GLY A 116 -10.15 -3.61 0.52
C GLY A 116 -8.64 -3.39 0.65
N ALA A 117 -8.11 -3.27 1.87
CA ALA A 117 -6.67 -3.18 2.09
C ALA A 117 -5.92 -4.46 1.67
N VAL A 118 -6.50 -5.63 1.90
CA VAL A 118 -5.92 -6.91 1.40
C VAL A 118 -5.92 -6.94 -0.13
N ALA A 119 -7.01 -6.51 -0.77
CA ALA A 119 -7.07 -6.38 -2.23
C ALA A 119 -6.05 -5.36 -2.76
N ALA A 120 -5.81 -4.26 -2.03
CA ALA A 120 -4.78 -3.28 -2.36
C ALA A 120 -3.39 -3.93 -2.41
N GLY A 121 -3.03 -4.80 -1.46
CA GLY A 121 -1.76 -5.53 -1.49
C GLY A 121 -1.61 -6.47 -2.70
N GLY A 122 -2.72 -7.05 -3.17
CA GLY A 122 -2.73 -7.84 -4.40
C GLY A 122 -2.51 -7.00 -5.66
N LEU A 123 -3.14 -5.82 -5.73
CA LEU A 123 -2.93 -4.85 -6.81
C LEU A 123 -1.49 -4.34 -6.82
N ASP A 124 -0.94 -4.07 -5.64
CA ASP A 124 0.44 -3.64 -5.43
C ASP A 124 1.44 -4.68 -5.95
N ALA A 125 1.21 -5.97 -5.68
CA ALA A 125 2.05 -7.04 -6.24
C ALA A 125 2.08 -7.08 -7.77
N ILE A 126 0.93 -6.83 -8.42
CA ILE A 126 0.79 -6.80 -9.88
C ILE A 126 1.50 -5.56 -10.44
N GLU A 127 1.33 -4.43 -9.78
CA GLU A 127 1.96 -3.17 -10.11
C GLU A 127 3.49 -3.26 -10.05
N ASN A 128 4.05 -3.79 -8.95
CA ASN A 128 5.48 -4.03 -8.81
C ASN A 128 6.04 -4.95 -9.90
N GLY A 129 5.29 -5.97 -10.29
CA GLY A 129 5.65 -6.84 -11.42
C GLY A 129 5.72 -6.07 -12.74
N ALA A 130 4.75 -5.19 -13.00
CA ALA A 130 4.74 -4.35 -14.19
C ALA A 130 5.89 -3.33 -14.19
N LEU A 131 6.24 -2.76 -13.04
CA LEU A 131 7.40 -1.87 -12.91
C LEU A 131 8.73 -2.59 -13.13
N LEU A 132 8.89 -3.81 -12.61
CA LEU A 132 10.08 -4.64 -12.85
C LEU A 132 10.26 -4.95 -14.34
N VAL A 133 9.17 -5.23 -15.06
CA VAL A 133 9.19 -5.41 -16.52
C VAL A 133 9.71 -4.14 -17.21
N GLN A 134 9.24 -2.96 -16.80
CA GLN A 134 9.69 -1.69 -17.40
C GLN A 134 11.16 -1.38 -17.07
N LEU A 135 11.59 -1.63 -15.84
CA LEU A 135 12.98 -1.41 -15.44
C LEU A 135 13.95 -2.39 -16.10
N SER A 136 13.50 -3.59 -16.49
CA SER A 136 14.38 -4.61 -17.07
C SER A 136 14.38 -4.61 -18.59
N GLY A 137 13.21 -4.38 -19.21
CA GLY A 137 13.02 -4.42 -20.66
C GLY A 137 12.84 -3.06 -21.33
N GLY A 138 12.87 -1.97 -20.55
CA GLY A 138 12.55 -0.63 -21.02
C GLY A 138 11.06 -0.30 -20.94
N ALA A 139 10.73 0.98 -21.17
CA ALA A 139 9.36 1.47 -21.07
C ALA A 139 8.43 0.76 -22.07
N SER A 140 7.25 0.36 -21.60
CA SER A 140 6.21 -0.24 -22.44
C SER A 140 4.84 0.32 -22.10
N ALA A 141 4.00 0.55 -23.11
CA ALA A 141 2.66 1.08 -22.90
C ALA A 141 1.77 0.11 -22.10
N GLY A 142 1.91 -1.19 -22.33
CA GLY A 142 1.17 -2.22 -21.60
C GLY A 142 1.49 -2.23 -20.11
N ALA A 143 2.78 -2.33 -19.75
CA ALA A 143 3.18 -2.36 -18.35
C ALA A 143 2.91 -1.02 -17.64
N ALA A 144 3.11 0.12 -18.31
CA ALA A 144 2.77 1.43 -17.77
C ALA A 144 1.27 1.55 -17.44
N GLY A 145 0.40 1.01 -18.31
CA GLY A 145 -1.05 1.00 -18.09
C GLY A 145 -1.46 0.09 -16.93
N VAL A 146 -0.86 -1.11 -16.83
CA VAL A 146 -1.11 -2.05 -15.73
C VAL A 146 -0.69 -1.43 -14.40
N ALA A 147 0.53 -0.87 -14.32
CA ALA A 147 1.02 -0.21 -13.12
C ALA A 147 0.10 0.93 -12.70
N PHE A 148 -0.28 1.81 -13.63
CA PHE A 148 -1.14 2.96 -13.35
C PHE A 148 -2.48 2.58 -12.75
N TRP A 149 -3.20 1.62 -13.35
CA TRP A 149 -4.52 1.24 -12.86
C TRP A 149 -4.44 0.51 -11.51
N CYS A 150 -3.46 -0.36 -11.35
CA CYS A 150 -3.24 -1.04 -10.07
C CYS A 150 -2.87 -0.05 -8.97
N ALA A 151 -1.89 0.83 -9.20
CA ALA A 151 -1.50 1.87 -8.25
C ALA A 151 -2.66 2.81 -7.91
N SER A 152 -3.43 3.27 -8.90
CA SER A 152 -4.55 4.19 -8.68
C SER A 152 -5.63 3.57 -7.77
N VAL A 153 -6.03 2.32 -8.05
CA VAL A 153 -7.03 1.63 -7.23
C VAL A 153 -6.46 1.28 -5.86
N LYS A 154 -5.21 0.81 -5.78
CA LYS A 154 -4.48 0.56 -4.54
C LYS A 154 -4.49 1.78 -3.62
N PHE A 155 -4.04 2.93 -4.12
CA PHE A 155 -3.97 4.16 -3.33
C PHE A 155 -5.35 4.59 -2.84
N ALA A 156 -6.39 4.49 -3.67
CA ALA A 156 -7.76 4.80 -3.24
C ALA A 156 -8.21 3.90 -2.08
N LEU A 157 -7.96 2.59 -2.16
CA LEU A 157 -8.31 1.64 -1.10
C LEU A 157 -7.54 1.92 0.20
N VAL A 158 -6.23 2.22 0.10
CA VAL A 158 -5.38 2.56 1.24
C VAL A 158 -5.85 3.85 1.91
N VAL A 159 -6.11 4.92 1.15
CA VAL A 159 -6.60 6.21 1.66
C VAL A 159 -7.93 6.05 2.41
N LEU A 160 -8.82 5.18 1.93
CA LEU A 160 -10.10 4.92 2.60
C LEU A 160 -9.95 4.06 3.87
N ALA A 161 -9.07 3.05 3.86
CA ALA A 161 -8.90 2.13 4.98
C ALA A 161 -8.06 2.73 6.13
N LEU A 162 -7.06 3.55 5.80
CA LEU A 162 -6.07 4.06 6.75
C LEU A 162 -6.70 4.83 7.93
N PRO A 163 -7.59 5.83 7.72
CA PRO A 163 -8.18 6.57 8.85
C PRO A 163 -8.95 5.66 9.80
N VAL A 164 -9.68 4.68 9.27
CA VAL A 164 -10.42 3.71 10.07
C VAL A 164 -9.46 2.85 10.89
N ALA A 165 -8.43 2.30 10.27
CA ALA A 165 -7.43 1.48 10.93
C ALA A 165 -6.69 2.26 12.05
N LEU A 166 -6.37 3.54 11.84
CA LEU A 166 -5.70 4.37 12.84
C LEU A 166 -6.51 4.56 14.12
N THR A 167 -7.85 4.61 14.03
CA THR A 167 -8.69 4.70 15.24
C THR A 167 -8.52 3.50 16.16
N ALA A 168 -8.09 2.34 15.65
CA ALA A 168 -7.85 1.15 16.46
C ALA A 168 -6.70 1.31 17.47
N LEU A 169 -5.76 2.22 17.20
CA LEU A 169 -4.57 2.45 18.04
C LEU A 169 -4.92 3.14 19.36
N VAL A 170 -6.03 3.86 19.40
CA VAL A 170 -6.53 4.49 20.62
C VAL A 170 -7.43 3.49 21.35
N PRO A 171 -7.27 3.28 22.66
CA PRO A 171 -8.20 2.44 23.42
C PRO A 171 -9.53 3.18 23.60
N TRP A 172 -10.56 2.75 22.88
CA TRP A 172 -11.93 3.24 23.05
C TRP A 172 -12.93 2.10 22.86
N ARG A 173 -14.11 2.26 23.46
CA ARG A 173 -15.27 1.38 23.28
C ARG A 173 -16.52 2.23 23.27
N VAL A 174 -17.49 1.83 22.44
CA VAL A 174 -18.83 2.43 22.49
C VAL A 174 -19.41 2.08 23.85
N ARG A 175 -19.70 3.10 24.67
CA ARG A 175 -20.47 2.94 25.90
C ARG A 175 -21.94 2.80 25.51
N GLY A 176 -22.59 1.76 25.99
CA GLY A 176 -24.03 1.56 25.88
C GLY A 176 -24.79 2.43 26.88
#